data_AF-A0A1L1PBJ3-F1
#
_entry.id   AF-A0A1L1PBJ3-F1
#
_cell.length_a   1.000
_cell.length_b   1.000
_cell.length_c   1.000
_cell.angle_alpha   90.00
_cell.angle_beta   90.00
_cell.angle_gamma   90.00
#
_symmetry.space_group_name_H-M   'P 1'
#
loop_
_entity.id
_entity.type
_entity.pdbx_description
1 polymer ?
#
loop_
_entity_poly.entity_id
_entity_poly.type
_entity_poly.pdbx_seq_one_letter_code
_entity_poly.pdbx_strand_id
1 'polypeptide(L)'
;MDQKTLNAARVVALRSHAEQKDLAGEPYIFHLLRVEAAMPRDDLKARALALVHDAWEDCQGLRDSGELQRFLPEDVLEGLDAITRRAGENRDGYYARVAFNCLARRVKIADLIDNLNMARLPAPSVEDWRRASRYAEALARLLEADQFHWENRRDSGFDSNFGELIGAEAIVPTTFHSPDCVGHAIPMSQRRRFAL
;
A
#
# COMPACT_ATOMS: atom_id res chain seq x y z
N MET A 1 -13.59 15.33 0.37
CA MET A 1 -12.79 15.50 1.60
C MET A 1 -12.05 16.81 1.50
N ASP A 2 -11.75 17.48 2.62
CA ASP A 2 -11.09 18.79 2.63
C ASP A 2 -9.70 18.75 3.31
N GLN A 3 -9.01 19.88 3.30
CA GLN A 3 -7.68 20.02 3.90
C GLN A 3 -7.71 19.92 5.44
N LYS A 4 -8.83 20.25 6.08
CA LYS A 4 -8.99 20.17 7.53
C LYS A 4 -9.00 18.71 7.98
N THR A 5 -9.73 17.84 7.28
CA THR A 5 -9.74 16.39 7.51
C THR A 5 -8.34 15.79 7.32
N LEU A 6 -7.62 16.17 6.26
CA LEU A 6 -6.24 15.70 6.05
C LEU A 6 -5.30 16.15 7.20
N ASN A 7 -5.44 17.38 7.67
CA ASN A 7 -4.64 17.86 8.81
C ASN A 7 -4.99 17.14 10.12
N ALA A 8 -6.26 16.77 10.34
CA ALA A 8 -6.65 15.94 11.46
C ALA A 8 -5.99 14.55 11.40
N ALA A 9 -5.92 13.93 10.22
CA ALA A 9 -5.21 12.66 10.03
C ALA A 9 -3.71 12.78 10.36
N ARG A 10 -3.05 13.88 9.95
CA ARG A 10 -1.64 14.15 10.32
C ARG A 10 -1.43 14.25 11.83
N VAL A 11 -2.33 14.93 12.54
CA VAL A 11 -2.24 15.09 14.00
C VAL A 11 -2.37 13.73 14.68
N VAL A 12 -3.32 12.89 14.25
CA VAL A 12 -3.47 11.53 14.77
C VAL A 12 -2.21 10.70 14.48
N ALA A 13 -1.70 10.71 13.24
CA ALA A 13 -0.48 9.99 12.87
C ALA A 13 0.72 10.40 13.73
N LEU A 14 0.98 11.70 13.86
CA LEU A 14 2.07 12.24 14.67
C LEU A 14 1.97 11.80 16.13
N ARG A 15 0.77 11.89 16.72
CA ARG A 15 0.56 11.56 18.12
C ARG A 15 0.64 10.05 18.37
N SER A 16 0.03 9.24 17.50
CA SER A 16 -0.05 7.80 17.69
C SER A 16 1.30 7.10 17.49
N HIS A 17 2.16 7.63 16.61
CA HIS A 17 3.50 7.09 16.34
C HIS A 17 4.64 7.87 17.01
N ALA A 18 4.35 8.72 18.01
CA ALA A 18 5.32 9.66 18.60
C ALA A 18 6.59 8.98 19.13
N GLU A 19 6.44 7.81 19.75
CA GLU A 19 7.55 7.04 20.35
C GLU A 19 8.05 5.90 19.44
N GLN A 20 7.42 5.72 18.26
CA GLN A 20 7.80 4.66 17.33
C GLN A 20 9.02 5.07 16.52
N LYS A 21 9.96 4.13 16.41
CA LYS A 21 11.12 4.24 15.51
C LYS A 21 10.99 3.24 14.39
N ASP A 22 11.50 3.60 13.22
CA ASP A 22 11.65 2.68 12.11
C ASP A 22 12.90 1.78 12.30
N LEU A 23 13.12 0.92 11.32
CA LEU A 23 14.23 -0.05 11.33
C LEU A 23 15.61 0.62 11.17
N ALA A 24 15.67 1.85 10.68
CA ALA A 24 16.89 2.64 10.63
C ALA A 24 17.15 3.38 11.97
N GLY A 25 16.22 3.31 12.92
CA GLY A 25 16.28 4.00 14.20
C GLY A 25 15.75 5.44 14.15
N GLU A 26 15.18 5.86 13.01
CA GLU A 26 14.62 7.19 12.80
C GLU A 26 13.17 7.26 13.30
N PRO A 27 12.66 8.46 13.67
CA PRO A 27 11.24 8.65 13.99
C PRO A 27 10.32 8.12 12.88
N TYR A 28 9.37 7.25 13.25
CA TYR A 28 8.52 6.54 12.29
C TYR A 28 7.63 7.47 11.46
N ILE A 29 7.31 8.65 11.98
CA ILE A 29 6.57 9.69 11.24
C ILE A 29 7.22 10.05 9.90
N PHE A 30 8.54 9.91 9.74
CA PHE A 30 9.20 10.17 8.46
C PHE A 30 8.81 9.17 7.38
N HIS A 31 8.53 7.90 7.73
CA HIS A 31 7.98 6.93 6.79
C HIS A 31 6.59 7.36 6.32
N LEU A 32 5.69 7.67 7.25
CA LEU A 32 4.32 8.12 6.93
C LEU A 32 4.30 9.36 6.03
N LEU A 33 5.20 10.32 6.26
CA LEU A 33 5.33 11.52 5.43
C LEU A 33 5.86 11.22 4.02
N ARG A 34 6.75 10.24 3.85
CA ARG A 34 7.23 9.82 2.52
C ARG A 34 6.14 9.09 1.74
N VAL A 35 5.38 8.21 2.39
CA VAL A 35 4.23 7.54 1.78
C VAL A 35 3.14 8.57 1.42
N GLU A 36 2.89 9.57 2.27
CA GLU A 36 1.98 10.68 1.96
C GLU A 36 2.47 11.49 0.74
N ALA A 37 3.76 11.80 0.68
CA ALA A 37 4.35 12.60 -0.39
C ALA A 37 4.36 11.90 -1.75
N ALA A 38 4.28 10.55 -1.76
CA ALA A 38 4.15 9.76 -2.98
C ALA A 38 2.73 9.81 -3.59
N MET A 39 1.73 10.29 -2.85
CA MET A 39 0.36 10.43 -3.36
C MET A 39 0.18 11.73 -4.16
N PRO A 40 -0.73 11.77 -5.15
CA PRO A 40 -1.10 12.99 -5.84
C PRO A 40 -1.53 14.08 -4.88
N ARG A 41 -1.11 15.33 -5.13
CA ARG A 41 -1.33 16.45 -4.20
C ARG A 41 -2.81 16.75 -3.97
N ASP A 42 -3.61 16.56 -5.00
CA ASP A 42 -5.06 16.74 -5.09
C ASP A 42 -5.87 15.53 -4.61
N ASP A 43 -5.28 14.33 -4.56
CA ASP A 43 -5.90 13.14 -3.96
C ASP A 43 -5.76 13.17 -2.43
N LEU A 44 -6.56 14.03 -1.81
CA LEU A 44 -6.56 14.18 -0.36
C LEU A 44 -6.86 12.85 0.35
N LYS A 45 -7.74 12.01 -0.20
CA LYS A 45 -8.16 10.74 0.41
C LYS A 45 -7.00 9.76 0.49
N ALA A 46 -6.24 9.62 -0.60
CA ALA A 46 -5.06 8.75 -0.62
C ALA A 46 -4.00 9.25 0.35
N ARG A 47 -3.80 10.57 0.43
CA ARG A 47 -2.89 11.19 1.40
C ARG A 47 -3.30 10.96 2.85
N ALA A 48 -4.60 11.08 3.16
CA ALA A 48 -5.08 10.80 4.51
C ALA A 48 -4.90 9.33 4.87
N LEU A 49 -5.23 8.39 3.96
CA LEU A 49 -5.00 6.97 4.17
C LEU A 49 -3.51 6.68 4.38
N ALA A 50 -2.62 7.23 3.53
CA ALA A 50 -1.18 7.08 3.65
C ALA A 50 -0.64 7.48 5.03
N LEU A 51 -1.16 8.55 5.62
CA LEU A 51 -0.73 8.99 6.95
C LEU A 51 -1.15 8.06 8.08
N VAL A 52 -2.25 7.32 7.94
CA VAL A 52 -2.82 6.50 9.01
C VAL A 52 -2.77 5.00 8.72
N HIS A 53 -2.10 4.57 7.64
CA HIS A 53 -2.22 3.22 7.12
C HIS A 53 -1.78 2.13 8.11
N ASP A 54 -0.77 2.40 8.93
CA ASP A 54 -0.28 1.47 9.98
C ASP A 54 -0.88 1.76 11.35
N ALA A 55 -1.72 2.78 11.49
CA ALA A 55 -2.17 3.27 12.78
C ALA A 55 -3.07 2.24 13.52
N TRP A 56 -3.81 1.40 12.79
CA TRP A 56 -4.59 0.31 13.41
C TRP A 56 -3.77 -0.95 13.69
N GLU A 57 -2.58 -1.10 13.08
CA GLU A 57 -1.68 -2.23 13.32
C GLU A 57 -0.72 -1.94 14.49
N ASP A 58 -0.12 -0.76 14.48
CA ASP A 58 1.01 -0.43 15.36
C ASP A 58 0.61 0.37 16.61
N CYS A 59 -0.53 1.07 16.57
CA CYS A 59 -0.95 1.95 17.67
C CYS A 59 -2.05 1.31 18.51
N GLN A 60 -1.68 0.79 19.68
CA GLN A 60 -2.60 0.13 20.60
C GLN A 60 -3.80 1.01 20.97
N GLY A 61 -5.01 0.44 20.89
CA GLY A 61 -6.27 1.09 21.28
C GLY A 61 -6.81 2.12 20.29
N LEU A 62 -6.07 2.50 19.24
CA LEU A 62 -6.54 3.52 18.29
C LEU A 62 -7.78 3.03 17.51
N ARG A 63 -7.77 1.77 17.06
CA ARG A 63 -8.91 1.17 16.35
C ARG A 63 -10.19 1.19 17.19
N ASP A 64 -10.07 0.81 18.46
CA ASP A 64 -11.20 0.69 19.39
C ASP A 64 -11.72 2.05 19.88
N SER A 65 -10.88 3.08 19.88
CA SER A 65 -11.24 4.44 20.31
C SER A 65 -12.31 5.11 19.42
N GLY A 66 -12.46 4.63 18.18
CA GLY A 66 -13.33 5.23 17.18
C GLY A 66 -12.88 6.63 16.71
N GLU A 67 -11.66 7.07 17.04
CA GLU A 67 -11.24 8.45 16.79
C GLU A 67 -11.17 8.79 15.29
N LEU A 68 -10.58 7.91 14.49
CA LEU A 68 -10.47 8.08 13.03
C LEU A 68 -11.85 8.11 12.37
N GLN A 69 -12.79 7.30 12.86
CA GLN A 69 -14.16 7.20 12.36
C GLN A 69 -14.98 8.49 12.57
N ARG A 70 -14.55 9.38 13.47
CA ARG A 70 -15.26 10.65 13.73
C ARG A 70 -15.08 11.68 12.62
N PHE A 71 -14.05 11.54 11.79
CA PHE A 71 -13.71 12.55 10.79
C PHE A 71 -13.28 12.01 9.43
N LEU A 72 -12.82 10.76 9.34
CA LEU A 72 -12.52 10.15 8.05
C LEU A 72 -13.82 9.73 7.34
N PRO A 73 -13.94 9.99 6.03
CA PRO A 73 -15.06 9.51 5.24
C PRO A 73 -15.02 7.98 5.10
N GLU A 74 -16.20 7.38 4.85
CA GLU A 74 -16.39 5.92 4.79
C GLU A 74 -15.40 5.24 3.83
N ASP A 75 -15.18 5.80 2.65
CA ASP A 75 -14.29 5.22 1.64
C ASP A 75 -12.81 5.20 2.06
N VAL A 76 -12.38 6.15 2.90
CA VAL A 76 -11.05 6.13 3.51
C VAL A 76 -10.99 5.10 4.63
N LEU A 77 -12.07 4.94 5.41
CA LEU A 77 -12.16 3.91 6.46
C LEU A 77 -12.18 2.50 5.87
N GLU A 78 -12.88 2.28 4.76
CA GLU A 78 -12.85 1.03 4.00
C GLU A 78 -11.44 0.73 3.47
N GLY A 79 -10.74 1.75 2.97
CA GLY A 79 -9.34 1.65 2.57
C GLY A 79 -8.41 1.30 3.74
N LEU A 80 -8.65 1.90 4.91
CA LEU A 80 -7.90 1.63 6.13
C LEU A 80 -8.14 0.21 6.65
N ASP A 81 -9.39 -0.26 6.67
CA ASP A 81 -9.67 -1.66 7.00
C ASP A 81 -8.97 -2.59 6.01
N ALA A 82 -9.07 -2.32 4.71
CA ALA A 82 -8.45 -3.12 3.65
C ALA A 82 -6.93 -3.25 3.81
N ILE A 83 -6.22 -2.15 4.15
CA ILE A 83 -4.76 -2.15 4.31
C ILE A 83 -4.28 -2.67 5.66
N THR A 84 -5.15 -2.69 6.68
CA THR A 84 -4.87 -3.28 8.00
C THR A 84 -5.01 -4.80 7.95
N ARG A 85 -3.95 -5.53 8.29
CA ARG A 85 -3.92 -6.98 8.45
C ARG A 85 -4.82 -7.42 9.57
N ARG A 86 -5.51 -8.54 9.34
CA ARG A 86 -6.38 -9.15 10.34
C ARG A 86 -5.62 -10.25 11.08
N ALA A 87 -5.96 -10.45 12.36
CA ALA A 87 -5.40 -11.54 13.14
C ALA A 87 -5.70 -12.90 12.47
N GLY A 88 -4.66 -13.71 12.25
CA GLY A 88 -4.78 -15.01 11.59
C GLY A 88 -4.96 -14.96 10.06
N GLU A 89 -4.96 -13.77 9.44
CA GLU A 89 -5.06 -13.64 7.99
C GLU A 89 -3.76 -14.09 7.32
N ASN A 90 -3.88 -15.00 6.36
CA ASN A 90 -2.73 -15.42 5.57
C ASN A 90 -2.31 -14.30 4.60
N ARG A 91 -1.04 -14.34 4.20
CA ARG A 91 -0.41 -13.32 3.35
C ARG A 91 -1.15 -13.10 2.02
N ASP A 92 -1.61 -14.17 1.38
CA ASP A 92 -2.23 -14.08 0.06
C ASP A 92 -3.65 -13.51 0.11
N GLY A 93 -4.40 -13.83 1.17
CA GLY A 93 -5.70 -13.26 1.47
C GLY A 93 -5.61 -11.77 1.80
N TYR A 94 -4.61 -11.39 2.60
CA TYR A 94 -4.32 -9.98 2.87
C TYR A 94 -4.08 -9.19 1.58
N TYR A 95 -3.13 -9.61 0.74
CA TYR A 95 -2.83 -8.88 -0.49
C TYR A 95 -3.95 -8.96 -1.53
N ALA A 96 -4.79 -10.01 -1.54
CA ALA A 96 -5.99 -10.04 -2.38
C ALA A 96 -6.99 -8.95 -1.96
N ARG A 97 -7.21 -8.79 -0.65
CA ARG A 97 -8.11 -7.77 -0.10
C ARG A 97 -7.60 -6.36 -0.35
N VAL A 98 -6.30 -6.13 -0.13
CA VAL A 98 -5.63 -4.86 -0.48
C VAL A 98 -5.76 -4.58 -1.98
N ALA A 99 -5.50 -5.58 -2.84
CA ALA A 99 -5.56 -5.41 -4.28
C ALA A 99 -6.96 -5.02 -4.78
N PHE A 100 -8.03 -5.42 -4.09
CA PHE A 100 -9.40 -5.10 -4.51
C PHE A 100 -9.80 -3.65 -4.20
N ASN A 101 -9.37 -3.09 -3.07
CA ASN A 101 -9.65 -1.71 -2.70
C ASN A 101 -8.65 -0.75 -3.38
N CYS A 102 -9.14 0.15 -4.23
CA CYS A 102 -8.27 1.03 -5.03
C CYS A 102 -7.40 1.95 -4.17
N LEU A 103 -7.95 2.50 -3.08
CA LEU A 103 -7.23 3.43 -2.21
C LEU A 103 -6.13 2.68 -1.44
N ALA A 104 -6.48 1.54 -0.86
CA ALA A 104 -5.56 0.67 -0.14
C ALA A 104 -4.44 0.16 -1.04
N ARG A 105 -4.75 -0.26 -2.27
CA ARG A 105 -3.76 -0.73 -3.24
C ARG A 105 -2.71 0.35 -3.53
N ARG A 106 -3.15 1.57 -3.87
CA ARG A 106 -2.24 2.69 -4.17
C ARG A 106 -1.33 3.03 -2.99
N VAL A 107 -1.91 3.15 -1.80
CA VAL A 107 -1.13 3.42 -0.57
C VAL A 107 -0.17 2.28 -0.27
N LYS A 108 -0.60 1.01 -0.39
CA LYS A 108 0.27 -0.13 -0.11
C LYS A 108 1.42 -0.25 -1.11
N ILE A 109 1.21 0.10 -2.37
CA ILE A 109 2.27 0.19 -3.37
C ILE A 109 3.34 1.20 -2.90
N ALA A 110 2.94 2.41 -2.49
CA ALA A 110 3.87 3.43 -2.02
C ALA A 110 4.60 3.03 -0.72
N ASP A 111 3.89 2.42 0.22
CA ASP A 111 4.47 1.84 1.45
C ASP A 111 5.55 0.80 1.12
N LEU A 112 5.24 -0.18 0.27
CA LEU A 112 6.20 -1.21 -0.13
C LEU A 112 7.43 -0.61 -0.83
N ILE A 113 7.24 0.40 -1.67
CA ILE A 113 8.35 1.11 -2.33
C ILE A 113 9.25 1.82 -1.30
N ASP A 114 8.67 2.52 -0.32
CA ASP A 114 9.46 3.13 0.75
C ASP A 114 10.24 2.08 1.54
N ASN A 115 9.59 0.97 1.88
CA ASN A 115 10.18 -0.15 2.63
C ASN A 115 11.25 -0.91 1.85
N LEU A 116 11.24 -0.87 0.52
CA LEU A 116 12.27 -1.45 -0.34
C LEU A 116 13.53 -0.59 -0.45
N ASN A 117 13.51 0.65 0.05
CA ASN A 117 14.71 1.50 0.07
C ASN A 117 15.70 1.05 1.17
N MET A 118 16.46 -0.01 0.85
CA MET A 118 17.44 -0.64 1.73
C MET A 118 18.66 0.25 2.05
N ALA A 119 18.95 1.24 1.20
CA ALA A 119 20.06 2.17 1.41
C ALA A 119 19.91 3.03 2.68
N ARG A 120 18.69 3.08 3.25
CA ARG A 120 18.39 3.77 4.51
C ARG A 120 18.89 3.02 5.74
N LEU A 121 19.08 1.71 5.63
CA LEU A 121 19.50 0.89 6.76
C LEU A 121 21.03 0.92 6.88
N PRO A 122 21.60 1.26 8.05
CA PRO A 122 23.04 1.42 8.22
C PRO A 122 23.80 0.08 8.06
N ALA A 123 23.19 -1.03 8.47
CA ALA A 123 23.74 -2.37 8.34
C ALA A 123 22.61 -3.40 8.16
N PRO A 124 22.10 -3.60 6.93
CA PRO A 124 20.99 -4.53 6.69
C PRO A 124 21.36 -5.97 7.06
N SER A 125 20.51 -6.62 7.84
CA SER A 125 20.63 -8.02 8.21
C SER A 125 20.09 -8.96 7.12
N VAL A 126 20.35 -10.26 7.27
CA VAL A 126 19.75 -11.30 6.40
C VAL A 126 18.22 -11.27 6.47
N GLU A 127 17.63 -10.97 7.63
CA GLU A 127 16.17 -10.89 7.74
C GLU A 127 15.60 -9.66 7.04
N ASP A 128 16.34 -8.54 7.02
CA ASP A 128 15.93 -7.35 6.27
C ASP A 128 15.89 -7.63 4.76
N TRP A 129 16.87 -8.36 4.23
CA TRP A 129 16.87 -8.81 2.84
C TRP A 129 15.75 -9.80 2.53
N ARG A 130 15.49 -10.77 3.42
CA ARG A 130 14.36 -11.69 3.28
C ARG A 130 13.03 -10.94 3.26
N ARG A 131 12.88 -9.93 4.13
CA ARG A 131 11.70 -9.06 4.14
C ARG A 131 11.59 -8.27 2.84
N ALA A 132 12.69 -7.69 2.34
CA ALA A 132 12.71 -6.98 1.07
C ALA A 132 12.28 -7.89 -0.10
N SER A 133 12.74 -9.14 -0.17
CA SER A 133 12.28 -10.09 -1.18
C SER A 133 10.76 -10.33 -1.11
N ARG A 134 10.21 -10.51 0.10
CA ARG A 134 8.75 -10.66 0.29
C ARG A 134 7.97 -9.39 -0.12
N TYR A 135 8.54 -8.22 0.10
CA TYR A 135 7.94 -6.94 -0.29
C TYR A 135 7.98 -6.73 -1.81
N ALA A 136 9.06 -7.13 -2.48
CA ALA A 136 9.16 -7.08 -3.94
C ALA A 136 8.12 -7.99 -4.61
N GLU A 137 7.92 -9.23 -4.11
CA GLU A 137 6.85 -10.13 -4.58
C GLU A 137 5.47 -9.49 -4.45
N ALA A 138 5.18 -8.91 -3.29
CA ALA A 138 3.91 -8.25 -3.03
C ALA A 138 3.70 -7.02 -3.93
N LEU A 139 4.74 -6.21 -4.11
CA LEU A 139 4.69 -5.02 -4.94
C LEU A 139 4.38 -5.38 -6.39
N ALA A 140 5.04 -6.39 -6.96
CA ALA A 140 4.78 -6.87 -8.32
C ALA A 140 3.30 -7.28 -8.49
N ARG A 141 2.74 -8.04 -7.55
CA ARG A 141 1.33 -8.44 -7.56
C ARG A 141 0.37 -7.24 -7.49
N LEU A 142 0.67 -6.24 -6.67
CA LEU A 142 -0.18 -5.06 -6.54
C LEU A 142 -0.10 -4.15 -7.76
N LEU A 143 1.07 -4.03 -8.41
CA LEU A 143 1.23 -3.28 -9.65
C LEU A 143 0.47 -3.95 -10.81
N GLU A 144 0.53 -5.27 -10.93
CA GLU A 144 -0.27 -6.02 -11.91
C GLU A 144 -1.78 -5.79 -11.69
N ALA A 145 -2.23 -5.86 -10.43
CA ALA A 145 -3.62 -5.57 -10.10
C ALA A 145 -4.00 -4.11 -10.41
N ASP A 146 -3.11 -3.16 -10.18
CA ASP A 146 -3.37 -1.74 -10.49
C ASP A 146 -3.50 -1.51 -11.99
N GLN A 147 -2.57 -2.07 -12.77
CA GLN A 147 -2.64 -2.04 -14.23
C GLN A 147 -3.93 -2.68 -14.74
N PHE A 148 -4.27 -3.89 -14.28
CA PHE A 148 -5.51 -4.56 -14.68
C PHE A 148 -6.76 -3.72 -14.38
N HIS A 149 -6.83 -3.13 -13.18
CA HIS A 149 -7.97 -2.29 -12.81
C HIS A 149 -8.04 -0.98 -13.58
N TRP A 150 -6.90 -0.42 -13.99
CA TRP A 150 -6.83 0.76 -14.83
C TRP A 150 -7.28 0.45 -16.27
N GLU A 151 -6.77 -0.63 -16.88
CA GLU A 151 -7.15 -1.04 -18.24
C GLU A 151 -8.67 -1.30 -18.36
N ASN A 152 -9.27 -1.91 -17.34
CA ASN A 152 -10.71 -2.21 -17.33
C ASN A 152 -11.62 -1.05 -16.88
N ARG A 153 -11.06 0.10 -16.48
CA ARG A 153 -11.82 1.29 -16.03
C ARG A 153 -11.46 2.57 -16.79
N ARG A 154 -10.64 2.48 -17.83
CA ARG A 154 -10.12 3.64 -18.58
C ARG A 154 -11.23 4.55 -19.14
N ASP A 155 -12.37 3.98 -19.51
CA ASP A 155 -13.52 4.72 -20.07
C ASP A 155 -14.38 5.42 -19.01
N SER A 156 -14.09 5.24 -17.71
CA SER A 156 -14.86 5.80 -16.59
C SER A 156 -14.30 7.11 -16.02
N GLY A 157 -13.29 7.71 -16.68
CA GLY A 157 -12.65 8.95 -16.21
C GLY A 157 -11.74 8.76 -15.00
N PHE A 158 -11.19 7.55 -14.81
CA PHE A 158 -10.28 7.24 -13.71
C PHE A 158 -8.84 7.62 -14.10
N ASP A 159 -8.30 8.61 -13.39
CA ASP A 159 -7.00 9.21 -13.68
C ASP A 159 -5.85 8.24 -13.36
N SER A 160 -5.18 7.79 -14.42
CA SER A 160 -3.83 7.19 -14.49
C SER A 160 -3.58 5.83 -13.80
N ASN A 161 -2.63 5.09 -14.38
CA ASN A 161 -1.98 3.94 -13.76
C ASN A 161 -1.08 4.48 -12.64
N PHE A 162 -1.35 4.09 -11.39
CA PHE A 162 -0.65 4.66 -10.24
C PHE A 162 0.80 4.20 -10.19
N GLY A 163 1.08 2.96 -10.61
CA GLY A 163 2.44 2.43 -10.70
C GLY A 163 3.33 3.24 -11.66
N GLU A 164 2.78 3.60 -12.81
CA GLU A 164 3.43 4.48 -13.79
C GLU A 164 3.64 5.89 -13.20
N LEU A 165 2.62 6.45 -12.55
CA LEU A 165 2.64 7.80 -11.98
C LEU A 165 3.78 8.02 -10.97
N ILE A 166 4.09 7.02 -10.16
CA ILE A 166 5.16 7.10 -9.15
C ILE A 166 6.49 6.48 -9.61
N GLY A 167 6.59 6.04 -10.86
CA GLY A 167 7.81 5.44 -11.41
C GLY A 167 8.16 4.07 -10.82
N ALA A 168 7.16 3.29 -10.39
CA ALA A 168 7.36 1.98 -9.75
C ALA A 168 7.98 0.94 -10.68
N GLU A 169 7.87 1.12 -12.00
CA GLU A 169 8.45 0.22 -13.02
C GLU A 169 9.97 0.12 -12.94
N ALA A 170 10.66 1.14 -12.43
CA ALA A 170 12.11 1.13 -12.24
C ALA A 170 12.55 0.36 -10.98
N ILE A 171 11.61 0.01 -10.09
CA ILE A 171 11.88 -0.58 -8.78
C ILE A 171 11.67 -2.10 -8.81
N VAL A 172 10.76 -2.58 -9.66
CA VAL A 172 10.58 -4.02 -9.88
C VAL A 172 11.54 -4.46 -11.00
N PRO A 173 12.41 -5.45 -10.79
CA PRO A 173 13.23 -5.98 -11.87
C PRO A 173 12.32 -6.46 -13.02
N THR A 174 12.58 -6.01 -14.24
CA THR A 174 11.82 -6.36 -15.46
C THR A 174 11.91 -7.83 -15.86
N THR A 175 12.48 -8.69 -15.01
CA THR A 175 12.58 -10.13 -15.25
C THR A 175 12.26 -10.91 -13.98
N PHE A 176 10.99 -11.24 -13.79
CA PHE A 176 10.60 -12.53 -13.21
C PHE A 176 10.13 -13.43 -14.35
N HIS A 177 11.04 -13.79 -15.25
CA HIS A 177 10.88 -15.00 -16.04
C HIS A 177 11.38 -16.16 -15.17
N SER A 178 10.43 -16.90 -14.59
CA SER A 178 10.72 -18.26 -14.16
C SER A 178 11.28 -19.00 -15.39
N PRO A 179 12.47 -19.63 -15.32
CA PRO A 179 13.08 -20.30 -16.47
C PRO A 179 12.25 -21.48 -17.01
N ASP A 180 11.22 -21.91 -16.29
CA ASP A 180 10.43 -23.11 -16.59
C ASP A 180 9.06 -22.83 -17.23
N CYS A 181 8.81 -21.63 -17.75
CA CYS A 181 7.54 -21.32 -18.42
C CYS A 181 7.76 -20.72 -19.81
N VAL A 182 8.54 -21.41 -20.65
CA VAL A 182 8.54 -21.15 -22.09
C VAL A 182 7.39 -21.94 -22.71
N GLY A 183 6.37 -21.20 -23.15
CA GLY A 183 5.32 -21.69 -24.03
C GLY A 183 4.17 -22.37 -23.29
N HIS A 184 3.07 -21.64 -23.13
CA HIS A 184 1.73 -22.03 -23.58
C HIS A 184 0.84 -20.80 -23.38
N ALA A 185 0.35 -20.23 -24.47
CA ALA A 185 -0.68 -19.20 -24.43
C ALA A 185 -1.89 -19.78 -23.68
N ILE A 186 -2.29 -19.15 -22.57
CA ILE A 186 -3.49 -19.55 -21.84
C ILE A 186 -4.70 -19.26 -22.73
N PRO A 187 -5.46 -20.27 -23.19
CA PRO A 187 -6.61 -20.05 -24.05
C PRO A 187 -7.69 -19.24 -23.31
N MET A 188 -8.42 -18.37 -24.04
CA MET A 188 -9.47 -17.50 -23.49
C MET A 188 -10.54 -18.25 -22.66
N SER A 189 -10.65 -19.57 -22.78
CA SER A 189 -11.59 -20.40 -22.02
C SER A 189 -11.23 -20.62 -20.54
N GLN A 190 -10.01 -20.29 -20.08
CA GLN A 190 -9.60 -20.49 -18.68
C GLN A 190 -9.60 -19.21 -17.82
N ARG A 191 -10.05 -18.06 -18.34
CA ARG A 191 -10.22 -16.81 -17.57
C ARG A 191 -11.46 -16.80 -16.66
N ARG A 192 -11.72 -17.88 -15.92
CA ARG A 192 -12.79 -17.93 -14.90
C ARG A 192 -12.28 -18.54 -13.61
N ARG A 193 -11.54 -17.75 -12.83
CA ARG A 193 -11.34 -17.98 -11.38
C ARG A 193 -11.10 -16.67 -10.62
N PHE A 194 -11.94 -15.65 -10.82
CA PHE A 194 -12.21 -14.62 -9.82
C PHE A 194 -13.62 -14.07 -10.08
N ALA A 195 -14.60 -14.90 -9.79
CA ALA A 195 -15.99 -14.52 -9.60
C ALA A 195 -16.59 -15.57 -8.68
N LEU A 196 -16.53 -15.29 -7.37
CA LEU A 196 -17.49 -15.55 -6.30
C LEU A 196 -16.82 -15.21 -4.96
#